data_AF-A0A2W4PAL0-F1
#
_entry.id   AF-A0A2W4PAL0-F1
#
_cell.length_a   1.000
_cell.length_b   1.000
_cell.length_c   1.000
_cell.angle_alpha   90.00
_cell.angle_beta   90.00
_cell.angle_gamma   90.00
#
_symmetry.space_group_name_H-M   'P 1'
#
loop_
_entity.id
_entity.type
_entity.pdbx_description
1 polymer ?
#
loop_
_entity_poly.entity_id
_entity_poly.type
_entity_poly.pdbx_seq_one_letter_code
_entity_poly.pdbx_strand_id
1 'polypeptide(L)'
;MKNIWRMGVRREKRVTRQPVRARRGMFLTLVALLLGACAVARSPEVVRVALLAPFEGRYREVGYNSLYAARAAVEDSASLQIDLLPVDDGGSPDSARDRATALALDPLVVAVVALGYHATTPEVQTAFGMLPVLVVGHWDAAPQTERVFILAAENLSERLTTPPRIDVTDAARLEAPLTGGDVLALEQFPGLRDRLDGITVVSSASLPDAAFAGRYGRGELFAPEPGLLASLTYDATRMAVDAALASLDREDRRAAVTNTIRTGTYEGLNGSIAFENGYWRDAPVNVYRYDENGRLVAVQNLIEQR
;
A
#
# COMPACT_ATOMS: atom_id res chain seq x y z
N MET A 1 76.77 4.96 90.71
CA MET A 1 77.17 3.78 89.90
C MET A 1 76.02 3.38 88.98
N LYS A 2 76.19 3.52 87.67
CA LYS A 2 75.66 2.72 86.54
C LYS A 2 75.45 3.61 85.31
N ASN A 3 76.32 3.39 84.34
CA ASN A 3 76.23 3.79 82.93
C ASN A 3 74.87 3.38 82.33
N ILE A 4 74.43 4.00 81.23
CA ILE A 4 73.86 3.30 80.06
C ILE A 4 73.61 4.29 78.89
N TRP A 5 74.38 4.04 77.81
CA TRP A 5 74.05 4.04 76.37
C TRP A 5 73.20 5.15 75.70
N ARG A 6 73.86 5.80 74.73
CA ARG A 6 73.25 6.42 73.54
C ARG A 6 72.65 5.32 72.64
N MET A 7 71.37 5.47 72.27
CA MET A 7 70.77 4.76 71.12
C MET A 7 70.21 5.78 70.14
N GLY A 8 70.70 5.72 68.90
CA GLY A 8 70.23 6.51 67.78
C GLY A 8 68.83 6.05 67.34
N VAL A 9 67.93 7.02 67.16
CA VAL A 9 66.59 6.76 66.64
C VAL A 9 66.63 6.85 65.12
N ARG A 10 66.38 5.70 64.49
CA ARG A 10 66.26 5.48 63.04
C ARG A 10 64.97 6.16 62.54
N ARG A 11 65.07 7.09 61.58
CA ARG A 11 63.89 7.67 60.91
C ARG A 11 63.18 6.60 60.07
N GLU A 12 61.97 6.21 60.46
CA GLU A 12 61.07 5.43 59.62
C GLU A 12 60.54 6.28 58.46
N LYS A 13 60.72 5.80 57.22
CA LYS A 13 60.04 6.34 56.04
C LYS A 13 58.58 5.87 56.05
N ARG A 14 57.63 6.78 56.27
CA ARG A 14 56.20 6.52 56.00
C ARG A 14 56.01 6.35 54.49
N VAL A 15 55.74 5.13 54.06
CA VAL A 15 55.16 4.85 52.75
C VAL A 15 53.67 5.15 52.85
N THR A 16 53.25 6.32 52.38
CA THR A 16 51.83 6.65 52.21
C THR A 16 51.25 5.80 51.09
N ARG A 17 50.52 4.74 51.46
CA ARG A 17 49.70 3.96 50.53
C ARG A 17 48.60 4.87 49.96
N GLN A 18 48.72 5.25 48.69
CA GLN A 18 47.66 5.96 47.98
C GLN A 18 46.37 5.10 47.95
N PRO A 19 45.18 5.72 48.03
CA PRO A 19 43.92 4.99 48.06
C PRO A 19 43.58 4.43 46.67
N VAL A 20 44.06 3.22 46.38
CA VAL A 20 43.71 2.45 45.16
C VAL A 20 42.20 2.20 45.05
N ARG A 21 41.45 2.35 46.16
CA ARG A 21 39.98 2.19 46.20
C ARG A 21 39.23 3.21 45.34
N ALA A 22 39.68 4.46 45.26
CA ALA A 22 38.96 5.50 44.50
C ALA A 22 39.02 5.29 42.98
N ARG A 23 40.17 4.84 42.45
CA ARG A 23 40.35 4.54 41.01
C ARG A 23 39.58 3.29 40.56
N ARG A 24 39.44 2.28 41.45
CA ARG A 24 38.68 1.06 41.16
C ARG A 24 37.17 1.32 41.09
N GLY A 25 36.64 2.18 41.96
CA GLY A 25 35.24 2.58 41.91
C GLY A 25 34.88 3.30 40.61
N MET A 26 35.70 4.28 40.20
CA MET A 26 35.46 5.05 38.98
C MET A 26 35.54 4.20 37.70
N PHE A 27 36.46 3.23 37.63
CA PHE A 27 36.54 2.32 36.48
C PHE A 27 35.33 1.37 36.41
N LEU A 28 34.85 0.87 37.55
CA LEU A 28 33.64 0.03 37.62
C LEU A 28 32.37 0.81 37.25
N THR A 29 32.25 2.07 37.66
CA THR A 29 31.13 2.94 37.28
C THR A 29 31.16 3.29 35.78
N LEU A 30 32.34 3.54 35.22
CA LEU A 30 32.51 3.81 33.78
C LEU A 30 32.16 2.57 32.93
N VAL A 31 32.59 1.38 33.37
CA VAL A 31 32.24 0.10 32.71
C VAL A 31 30.74 -0.19 32.84
N ALA A 32 30.10 0.11 33.97
CA ALA A 32 28.65 -0.04 34.11
C ALA A 32 27.85 0.91 33.19
N LEU A 33 28.32 2.16 33.02
CA LEU A 33 27.73 3.11 32.07
C LEU A 33 27.93 2.67 30.60
N LEU A 34 29.10 2.09 30.27
CA LEU A 34 29.37 1.53 28.94
C LEU A 34 28.56 0.25 28.64
N LEU A 35 28.25 -0.57 29.66
CA LEU A 35 27.39 -1.75 29.52
C LEU A 35 25.90 -1.38 29.40
N GLY A 36 25.47 -0.25 29.96
CA GLY A 36 24.11 0.28 29.80
C GLY A 36 23.86 0.93 28.43
N ALA A 37 24.90 1.30 27.70
CA ALA A 37 24.80 1.85 26.33
C ALA A 37 24.35 0.79 25.29
N CYS A 38 24.39 -0.50 25.65
CA CYS A 38 23.83 -1.59 24.88
C CYS A 38 22.36 -1.90 25.20
N ALA A 39 21.65 -0.98 25.88
CA ALA A 39 20.18 -1.02 25.87
C ALA A 39 19.75 -0.91 24.40
N VAL A 40 19.48 -2.07 23.80
CA VAL A 40 19.04 -2.24 22.41
C VAL A 40 17.85 -1.31 22.22
N ALA A 41 18.11 -0.15 21.60
CA ALA A 41 17.06 0.66 21.02
C ALA A 41 16.50 -0.19 19.88
N ARG A 42 15.48 -1.00 20.20
CA ARG A 42 14.76 -1.77 19.19
C ARG A 42 14.21 -0.73 18.22
N SER A 43 14.78 -0.70 17.01
CA SER A 43 14.18 0.07 15.94
C SER A 43 12.75 -0.44 15.77
N PRO A 44 11.76 0.45 15.63
CA PRO A 44 10.37 0.03 15.49
C PRO A 44 10.28 -0.93 14.30
N GLU A 45 9.57 -2.04 14.49
CA GLU A 45 9.40 -3.03 13.44
C GLU A 45 8.62 -2.42 12.28
N VAL A 46 9.18 -2.53 11.08
CA VAL A 46 8.57 -2.02 9.85
C VAL A 46 7.83 -3.17 9.18
N VAL A 47 6.55 -2.96 8.88
CA VAL A 47 5.72 -3.89 8.11
C VAL A 47 5.50 -3.36 6.70
N ARG A 48 5.20 -4.26 5.76
CA ARG A 48 5.03 -3.95 4.35
C ARG A 48 3.59 -4.07 3.91
N VAL A 49 3.14 -3.07 3.17
CA VAL A 49 1.96 -3.17 2.30
C VAL A 49 2.48 -3.36 0.88
N ALA A 50 2.13 -4.48 0.26
CA ALA A 50 2.55 -4.75 -1.12
C ALA A 50 1.57 -4.14 -2.12
N LEU A 51 2.09 -3.63 -3.24
CA LEU A 51 1.31 -3.24 -4.40
C LEU A 51 1.66 -4.17 -5.57
N LEU A 52 0.78 -5.12 -5.90
CA LEU A 52 0.95 -6.01 -7.05
C LEU A 52 0.18 -5.45 -8.26
N ALA A 53 0.91 -5.02 -9.29
CA ALA A 53 0.34 -4.37 -10.46
C ALA A 53 1.24 -4.58 -11.69
N PRO A 54 0.74 -4.39 -12.93
CA PRO A 54 1.59 -4.37 -14.11
C PRO A 54 2.37 -3.05 -14.18
N PHE A 55 3.69 -3.10 -13.92
CA PHE A 55 4.63 -1.99 -14.10
C PHE A 55 5.34 -2.02 -15.45
N GLU A 56 5.27 -3.16 -16.15
CA GLU A 56 5.79 -3.35 -17.49
C GLU A 56 4.68 -3.74 -18.50
N GLY A 57 5.03 -3.72 -19.78
CA GLY A 57 4.14 -4.17 -20.85
C GLY A 57 2.95 -3.24 -21.12
N ARG A 58 1.89 -3.81 -21.72
CA ARG A 58 0.71 -3.09 -22.25
C ARG A 58 -0.03 -2.27 -21.20
N TYR A 59 -0.08 -2.77 -19.96
CA TYR A 59 -0.86 -2.18 -18.88
C TYR A 59 0.00 -1.42 -17.86
N ARG A 60 1.24 -1.06 -18.21
CA ARG A 60 2.13 -0.31 -17.31
C ARG A 60 1.49 0.95 -16.72
N GLU A 61 0.60 1.61 -17.47
CA GLU A 61 -0.12 2.81 -17.01
C GLU A 61 -0.95 2.52 -15.74
N VAL A 62 -1.48 1.30 -15.58
CA VAL A 62 -2.24 0.85 -14.41
C VAL A 62 -1.31 0.78 -13.19
N GLY A 63 -0.12 0.18 -13.35
CA GLY A 63 0.88 0.13 -12.28
C GLY A 63 1.38 1.52 -11.88
N TYR A 64 1.79 2.35 -12.84
CA TYR A 64 2.28 3.70 -12.53
C TYR A 64 1.18 4.57 -11.92
N ASN A 65 -0.06 4.52 -12.43
CA ASN A 65 -1.17 5.25 -11.81
C ASN A 65 -1.33 4.87 -10.33
N SER A 66 -1.23 3.57 -10.03
CA SER A 66 -1.40 3.02 -8.70
C SER A 66 -0.24 3.31 -7.77
N LEU A 67 1.00 3.31 -8.26
CA LEU A 67 2.19 3.51 -7.46
C LEU A 67 2.20 4.89 -6.80
N TYR A 68 1.94 5.94 -7.56
CA TYR A 68 1.91 7.30 -7.02
C TYR A 68 0.73 7.48 -6.04
N ALA A 69 -0.42 6.87 -6.31
CA ALA A 69 -1.55 6.88 -5.38
C ALA A 69 -1.23 6.17 -4.06
N ALA A 70 -0.60 5.00 -4.13
CA ALA A 70 -0.19 4.23 -2.96
C ALA A 70 0.90 4.94 -2.17
N ARG A 71 1.87 5.58 -2.84
CA ARG A 71 2.87 6.43 -2.18
C ARG A 71 2.24 7.58 -1.43
N ALA A 72 1.35 8.34 -2.08
CA ALA A 72 0.62 9.42 -1.43
C ALA A 72 -0.14 8.94 -0.19
N ALA A 73 -0.79 7.77 -0.24
CA ALA A 73 -1.48 7.17 0.89
C ALA A 73 -0.56 6.80 2.06
N VAL A 74 0.64 6.26 1.77
CA VAL A 74 1.64 5.93 2.79
C VAL A 74 2.25 7.19 3.39
N GLU A 75 2.58 8.18 2.57
CA GLU A 75 3.11 9.47 3.01
C GLU A 75 2.12 10.21 3.93
N ASP A 76 0.84 10.24 3.56
CA ASP A 76 -0.21 10.89 4.37
C ASP A 76 -0.46 10.18 5.71
N SER A 77 -0.02 8.92 5.87
CA SER A 77 -0.03 8.25 7.18
C SER A 77 1.04 8.80 8.14
N ALA A 78 2.06 9.48 7.60
CA ALA A 78 3.24 9.99 8.32
C ALA A 78 3.95 8.94 9.21
N SER A 79 3.74 7.64 8.94
CA SER A 79 4.31 6.55 9.75
C SER A 79 5.62 6.05 9.17
N LEU A 80 6.63 5.92 10.03
CA LEU A 80 7.91 5.28 9.70
C LEU A 80 7.86 3.74 9.83
N GLN A 81 6.73 3.18 10.23
CA GLN A 81 6.56 1.73 10.45
C GLN A 81 5.95 1.02 9.25
N ILE A 82 5.64 1.75 8.19
CA ILE A 82 5.07 1.22 6.96
C ILE A 82 6.06 1.42 5.83
N ASP A 83 6.34 0.33 5.12
CA ASP A 83 7.08 0.32 3.86
C ASP A 83 6.13 -0.10 2.73
N LEU A 84 6.18 0.60 1.60
CA LEU A 84 5.43 0.24 0.40
C LEU A 84 6.30 -0.66 -0.47
N LEU A 85 5.83 -1.88 -0.74
CA LEU A 85 6.53 -2.83 -1.60
C LEU A 85 5.83 -2.96 -2.96
N PRO A 86 6.20 -2.16 -3.98
CA PRO A 86 5.69 -2.35 -5.34
C PRO A 86 6.31 -3.60 -5.98
N VAL A 87 5.47 -4.44 -6.58
CA VAL A 87 5.85 -5.68 -7.26
C VAL A 87 5.18 -5.73 -8.63
N ASP A 88 5.99 -5.93 -9.67
CA ASP A 88 5.49 -6.17 -11.03
C ASP A 88 4.89 -7.57 -11.16
N ASP A 89 3.72 -7.65 -11.77
CA ASP A 89 3.01 -8.92 -12.01
C ASP A 89 3.70 -9.81 -13.06
N GLY A 90 4.64 -9.26 -13.84
CA GLY A 90 5.41 -9.94 -14.88
C GLY A 90 4.60 -10.29 -16.13
N GLY A 91 3.45 -9.65 -16.34
CA GLY A 91 2.71 -9.68 -17.61
C GLY A 91 2.09 -11.04 -17.96
N SER A 92 1.94 -11.95 -17.00
CA SER A 92 1.26 -13.23 -17.19
C SER A 92 0.64 -13.75 -15.88
N PRO A 93 -0.44 -14.56 -15.93
CA PRO A 93 -1.03 -15.15 -14.73
C PRO A 93 -0.05 -16.02 -13.93
N ASP A 94 0.82 -16.79 -14.62
CA ASP A 94 1.81 -17.64 -13.95
C ASP A 94 2.86 -16.83 -13.18
N SER A 95 3.42 -15.79 -13.80
CA SER A 95 4.34 -14.89 -13.10
C SER A 95 3.65 -14.23 -11.92
N ALA A 96 2.44 -13.70 -12.10
CA ALA A 96 1.69 -13.04 -11.04
C ALA A 96 1.42 -13.99 -9.85
N ARG A 97 1.13 -15.27 -10.12
CA ARG A 97 0.95 -16.31 -9.09
C ARG A 97 2.24 -16.57 -8.32
N ASP A 98 3.37 -16.63 -9.02
CA ASP A 98 4.68 -16.82 -8.39
C ASP A 98 5.03 -15.61 -7.50
N ARG A 99 4.69 -14.38 -7.94
CA ARG A 99 4.82 -13.16 -7.11
C ARG A 99 3.93 -13.19 -5.88
N ALA A 100 2.66 -13.56 -6.02
CA ALA A 100 1.73 -13.70 -4.90
C ALA A 100 2.22 -14.74 -3.87
N THR A 101 2.74 -15.87 -4.35
CA THR A 101 3.35 -16.90 -3.51
C THR A 101 4.55 -16.36 -2.74
N ALA A 102 5.44 -15.60 -3.41
CA ALA A 102 6.58 -14.98 -2.76
C ALA A 102 6.16 -13.95 -1.68
N LEU A 103 5.13 -13.15 -1.96
CA LEU A 103 4.56 -12.21 -0.98
C LEU A 103 3.97 -12.94 0.24
N ALA A 104 3.28 -14.06 0.03
CA ALA A 104 2.73 -14.87 1.12
C ALA A 104 3.83 -15.42 2.04
N LEU A 105 5.01 -15.71 1.50
CA LEU A 105 6.18 -16.20 2.23
C LEU A 105 6.98 -15.10 2.94
N ASP A 106 6.82 -13.83 2.59
CA ASP A 106 7.51 -12.72 3.27
C ASP A 106 6.76 -12.33 4.57
N PRO A 107 7.34 -12.60 5.77
CA PRO A 107 6.66 -12.32 7.04
C PRO A 107 6.44 -10.83 7.30
N LEU A 108 7.16 -9.94 6.61
CA LEU A 108 6.97 -8.50 6.75
C LEU A 108 5.75 -8.00 5.96
N VAL A 109 5.30 -8.73 4.94
CA VAL A 109 4.10 -8.38 4.18
C VAL A 109 2.86 -8.74 5.00
N VAL A 110 2.05 -7.73 5.30
CA VAL A 110 0.84 -7.87 6.13
C VAL A 110 -0.46 -7.61 5.36
N ALA A 111 -0.38 -6.97 4.19
CA ALA A 111 -1.51 -6.73 3.29
C ALA A 111 -1.02 -6.57 1.84
N VAL A 112 -1.92 -6.80 0.89
CA VAL A 112 -1.68 -6.59 -0.53
C VAL A 112 -2.78 -5.70 -1.12
N VAL A 113 -2.38 -4.70 -1.90
CA VAL A 113 -3.23 -3.98 -2.85
C VAL A 113 -2.92 -4.55 -4.22
N ALA A 114 -3.92 -5.07 -4.93
CA ALA A 114 -3.74 -5.75 -6.22
C ALA A 114 -4.65 -5.16 -7.29
N LEU A 115 -4.15 -5.04 -8.52
CA LEU A 115 -4.97 -4.61 -9.65
C LEU A 115 -4.36 -4.96 -11.01
N GLY A 116 -5.21 -5.00 -12.02
CA GLY A 116 -4.87 -5.40 -13.38
C GLY A 116 -5.22 -6.86 -13.66
N TYR A 117 -5.35 -7.21 -14.93
CA TYR A 117 -5.92 -8.50 -15.34
C TYR A 117 -5.16 -9.74 -14.86
N HIS A 118 -3.83 -9.68 -14.71
CA HIS A 118 -3.05 -10.84 -14.27
C HIS A 118 -2.94 -10.91 -12.75
N ALA A 119 -2.77 -9.78 -12.07
CA ALA A 119 -2.66 -9.72 -10.61
C ALA A 119 -3.92 -10.17 -9.85
N THR A 120 -5.09 -10.21 -10.52
CA THR A 120 -6.38 -10.44 -9.87
C THR A 120 -7.04 -11.78 -10.26
N THR A 121 -6.35 -12.66 -11.00
CA THR A 121 -6.96 -13.95 -11.40
C THR A 121 -7.22 -14.85 -10.19
N PRO A 122 -8.14 -15.84 -10.31
CA PRO A 122 -8.45 -16.74 -9.20
C PRO A 122 -7.24 -17.47 -8.61
N GLU A 123 -6.31 -17.90 -9.45
CA GLU A 123 -5.10 -18.62 -9.05
C GLU A 123 -4.15 -17.71 -8.26
N VAL A 124 -4.04 -16.44 -8.66
CA VAL A 124 -3.21 -15.45 -7.96
C VAL A 124 -3.84 -15.09 -6.61
N GLN A 125 -5.16 -14.88 -6.57
CA GLN A 125 -5.89 -14.64 -5.32
C GLN A 125 -5.67 -15.76 -4.30
N THR A 126 -5.71 -17.01 -4.75
CA THR A 126 -5.48 -18.19 -3.89
C THR A 126 -4.03 -18.25 -3.40
N ALA A 127 -3.06 -17.87 -4.24
CA ALA A 127 -1.63 -17.93 -3.91
C ALA A 127 -1.20 -16.96 -2.79
N PHE A 128 -1.97 -15.89 -2.53
CA PHE A 128 -1.72 -14.99 -1.40
C PHE A 128 -1.92 -15.65 -0.01
N GLY A 129 -2.61 -16.78 0.05
CA GLY A 129 -2.78 -17.56 1.27
C GLY A 129 -3.48 -16.78 2.39
N MET A 130 -2.72 -16.46 3.46
CA MET A 130 -3.25 -15.77 4.64
C MET A 130 -3.21 -14.24 4.55
N LEU A 131 -2.68 -13.68 3.45
CA LEU A 131 -2.65 -12.24 3.26
C LEU A 131 -4.07 -11.70 2.94
N PRO A 132 -4.50 -10.61 3.60
CA PRO A 132 -5.64 -9.84 3.11
C PRO A 132 -5.25 -9.10 1.82
N VAL A 133 -6.15 -9.14 0.83
CA VAL A 133 -5.96 -8.56 -0.50
C VAL A 133 -7.09 -7.60 -0.82
N LEU A 134 -6.75 -6.35 -1.09
CA LEU A 134 -7.66 -5.31 -1.57
C LEU A 134 -7.50 -5.20 -3.09
N VAL A 135 -8.50 -5.65 -3.85
CA VAL A 135 -8.50 -5.58 -5.31
C VAL A 135 -9.09 -4.24 -5.75
N VAL A 136 -8.29 -3.40 -6.40
CA VAL A 136 -8.70 -2.05 -6.81
C VAL A 136 -9.38 -2.10 -8.17
N GLY A 137 -10.68 -1.82 -8.24
CA GLY A 137 -11.45 -1.89 -9.48
C GLY A 137 -11.98 -3.29 -9.78
N HIS A 138 -12.77 -3.42 -10.85
CA HIS A 138 -13.55 -4.64 -11.08
C HIS A 138 -12.75 -5.78 -11.72
N TRP A 139 -12.00 -5.51 -12.80
CA TRP A 139 -11.17 -6.48 -13.54
C TRP A 139 -11.81 -7.81 -13.96
N ASP A 140 -13.14 -7.94 -13.88
CA ASP A 140 -13.84 -9.22 -13.97
C ASP A 140 -13.36 -10.23 -12.90
N ALA A 141 -12.91 -9.72 -11.75
CA ALA A 141 -12.49 -10.50 -10.62
C ALA A 141 -13.68 -10.79 -9.68
N ALA A 142 -13.68 -11.98 -9.10
CA ALA A 142 -14.56 -12.37 -8.00
C ALA A 142 -13.72 -12.83 -6.80
N PRO A 143 -14.15 -12.61 -5.56
CA PRO A 143 -13.38 -12.98 -4.37
C PRO A 143 -13.28 -14.50 -4.27
N GLN A 144 -12.06 -15.05 -4.29
CA GLN A 144 -11.83 -16.49 -4.16
C GLN A 144 -11.69 -16.97 -2.72
N THR A 145 -11.45 -16.06 -1.78
CA THR A 145 -11.31 -16.37 -0.35
C THR A 145 -11.96 -15.27 0.48
N GLU A 146 -12.24 -15.56 1.76
CA GLU A 146 -12.76 -14.58 2.73
C GLU A 146 -11.79 -13.42 3.05
N ARG A 147 -10.57 -13.44 2.48
CA ARG A 147 -9.52 -12.43 2.67
C ARG A 147 -9.35 -11.53 1.45
N VAL A 148 -10.12 -11.77 0.39
CA VAL A 148 -10.13 -10.92 -0.80
C VAL A 148 -11.30 -9.96 -0.72
N PHE A 149 -10.99 -8.68 -0.90
CA PHE A 149 -11.91 -7.57 -0.80
C PHE A 149 -11.85 -6.77 -2.11
N ILE A 150 -12.90 -6.85 -2.92
CA ILE A 150 -12.98 -6.19 -4.22
C ILE A 150 -13.64 -4.82 -4.05
N LEU A 151 -12.91 -3.77 -4.39
CA LEU A 151 -13.39 -2.39 -4.37
C LEU A 151 -14.21 -2.08 -5.65
N ALA A 152 -15.27 -2.84 -5.89
CA ALA A 152 -16.20 -2.61 -6.98
C ALA A 152 -17.58 -3.18 -6.61
N ALA A 153 -18.62 -2.67 -7.27
CA ALA A 153 -19.95 -3.25 -7.20
C ALA A 153 -19.96 -4.69 -7.77
N GLU A 154 -20.58 -5.61 -7.03
CA GLU A 154 -20.69 -7.02 -7.40
C GLU A 154 -21.35 -7.22 -8.77
N ASN A 155 -22.38 -6.41 -9.07
CA ASN A 155 -23.14 -6.47 -10.31
C ASN A 155 -22.60 -5.57 -11.43
N LEU A 156 -21.35 -5.08 -11.33
CA LEU A 156 -20.81 -4.17 -12.35
C LEU A 156 -20.71 -4.83 -13.73
N SER A 157 -20.40 -6.13 -13.79
CA SER A 157 -20.32 -6.91 -15.05
C SER A 157 -21.64 -6.91 -15.83
N GLU A 158 -22.78 -6.90 -15.13
CA GLU A 158 -24.12 -6.92 -15.74
C GLU A 158 -24.42 -5.65 -16.56
N ARG A 159 -23.62 -4.59 -16.35
CA ARG A 159 -23.77 -3.30 -17.03
C ARG A 159 -22.83 -3.14 -18.22
N LEU A 160 -21.92 -4.09 -18.44
CA LEU A 160 -20.93 -4.01 -19.49
C LEU A 160 -21.47 -4.61 -20.79
N THR A 161 -21.22 -3.94 -21.91
CA THR A 161 -21.39 -4.50 -23.25
C THR A 161 -20.07 -4.99 -23.83
N THR A 162 -18.94 -4.62 -23.23
CA THR A 162 -17.62 -5.14 -23.59
C THR A 162 -17.46 -6.57 -23.10
N PRO A 163 -16.79 -7.46 -23.87
CA PRO A 163 -16.45 -8.80 -23.39
C PRO A 163 -15.63 -8.75 -22.08
N PRO A 164 -15.80 -9.74 -21.18
CA PRO A 164 -15.01 -9.84 -19.97
C PRO A 164 -13.52 -9.92 -20.28
N ARG A 165 -12.71 -9.20 -19.51
CA ARG A 165 -11.24 -9.17 -19.63
C ARG A 165 -10.72 -8.85 -21.05
N ILE A 166 -11.51 -8.09 -21.83
CA ILE A 166 -11.08 -7.65 -23.16
C ILE A 166 -9.83 -6.79 -23.07
N ASP A 167 -8.89 -7.02 -23.99
CA ASP A 167 -7.70 -6.21 -24.08
C ASP A 167 -8.02 -4.79 -24.57
N VAL A 168 -7.36 -3.77 -24.02
CA VAL A 168 -7.60 -2.35 -24.38
C VAL A 168 -7.51 -2.08 -25.88
N THR A 169 -6.61 -2.75 -26.60
CA THR A 169 -6.45 -2.63 -28.05
C THR A 169 -7.61 -3.23 -28.83
N ASP A 170 -8.21 -4.30 -28.32
CA ASP A 170 -9.38 -4.93 -28.95
C ASP A 170 -10.66 -4.21 -28.54
N ALA A 171 -10.75 -3.73 -27.30
CA ALA A 171 -11.82 -2.85 -26.83
C ALA A 171 -11.88 -1.57 -27.69
N ALA A 172 -10.72 -1.00 -28.03
CA ALA A 172 -10.62 0.17 -28.90
C ALA A 172 -11.13 -0.08 -30.33
N ARG A 173 -11.25 -1.33 -30.79
CA ARG A 173 -11.77 -1.68 -32.11
C ARG A 173 -13.27 -1.96 -32.14
N LEU A 174 -13.92 -2.06 -30.98
CA LEU A 174 -15.37 -2.29 -30.91
C LEU A 174 -16.15 -1.09 -31.46
N GLU A 175 -17.23 -1.39 -32.18
CA GLU A 175 -18.16 -0.38 -32.66
C GLU A 175 -18.96 0.23 -31.49
N ALA A 176 -19.18 1.54 -31.54
CA ALA A 176 -20.04 2.24 -30.59
C ALA A 176 -21.53 2.12 -31.01
N PRO A 177 -22.49 2.15 -30.07
CA PRO A 177 -22.31 2.43 -28.64
C PRO A 177 -21.74 1.24 -27.85
N LEU A 178 -20.82 1.52 -26.92
CA LEU A 178 -20.32 0.51 -25.98
C LEU A 178 -20.20 1.05 -24.56
N THR A 179 -20.51 0.18 -23.59
CA THR A 179 -20.32 0.40 -22.15
C THR A 179 -19.28 -0.57 -21.63
N GLY A 180 -18.23 -0.08 -20.98
CA GLY A 180 -17.19 -0.90 -20.40
C GLY A 180 -16.69 -0.37 -19.06
N GLY A 181 -15.87 -1.18 -18.40
CA GLY A 181 -15.32 -0.87 -17.09
C GLY A 181 -14.08 0.03 -17.16
N ASP A 182 -13.23 -0.08 -16.13
CA ASP A 182 -12.00 0.72 -15.97
C ASP A 182 -11.04 0.64 -17.17
N VAL A 183 -11.07 -0.45 -17.96
CA VAL A 183 -10.25 -0.60 -19.18
C VAL A 183 -10.53 0.47 -20.23
N LEU A 184 -11.78 0.95 -20.32
CA LEU A 184 -12.15 2.04 -21.23
C LEU A 184 -11.80 3.42 -20.67
N ALA A 185 -11.39 3.51 -19.40
CA ALA A 185 -10.95 4.74 -18.73
C ALA A 185 -9.43 4.92 -18.76
N LEU A 186 -8.70 3.94 -19.28
CA LEU A 186 -7.25 3.98 -19.41
C LEU A 186 -6.81 5.11 -20.34
N GLU A 187 -5.65 5.71 -20.08
CA GLU A 187 -5.11 6.84 -20.84
C GLU A 187 -4.88 6.47 -22.31
N GLN A 188 -4.44 5.23 -22.56
CA GLN A 188 -4.22 4.76 -23.93
C GLN A 188 -5.51 4.55 -24.73
N PHE A 189 -6.65 4.30 -24.09
CA PHE A 189 -7.91 3.99 -24.79
C PHE A 189 -8.37 5.10 -25.76
N PRO A 190 -8.46 6.38 -25.36
CA PRO A 190 -8.84 7.44 -26.28
C PRO A 190 -7.82 7.64 -27.41
N GLY A 191 -6.53 7.39 -27.15
CA GLY A 191 -5.48 7.46 -28.17
C GLY A 191 -5.53 6.34 -29.22
N LEU A 192 -6.29 5.27 -28.96
CA LEU A 192 -6.46 4.13 -29.87
C LEU A 192 -7.73 4.23 -30.73
N ARG A 193 -8.50 5.33 -30.63
CA ARG A 193 -9.77 5.52 -31.35
C ARG A 193 -9.82 6.86 -32.07
N ASP A 194 -10.44 6.86 -33.25
CA ASP A 194 -10.72 8.10 -33.99
C ASP A 194 -11.89 8.89 -33.40
N ARG A 195 -12.83 8.20 -32.73
CA ARG A 195 -14.08 8.76 -32.20
C ARG A 195 -14.41 8.16 -30.83
N LEU A 196 -14.84 9.04 -29.92
CA LEU A 196 -15.25 8.71 -28.54
C LEU A 196 -16.76 8.87 -28.30
N ASP A 197 -17.52 9.34 -29.30
CA ASP A 197 -18.98 9.38 -29.24
C ASP A 197 -19.55 7.98 -28.98
N GLY A 198 -20.48 7.88 -28.04
CA GLY A 198 -21.15 6.61 -27.71
C GLY A 198 -20.32 5.67 -26.82
N ILE A 199 -19.16 6.11 -26.32
CA ILE A 199 -18.43 5.39 -25.28
C ILE A 199 -18.97 5.77 -23.91
N THR A 200 -19.33 4.75 -23.13
CA THR A 200 -19.72 4.89 -21.73
C THR A 200 -18.75 4.09 -20.85
N VAL A 201 -18.23 4.72 -19.82
CA VAL A 201 -17.40 4.06 -18.80
C VAL A 201 -18.20 3.93 -17.53
N VAL A 202 -18.20 2.74 -16.93
CA VAL A 202 -18.78 2.52 -15.59
C VAL A 202 -17.70 2.07 -14.62
N SER A 203 -17.71 2.63 -13.41
CA SER A 203 -16.75 2.30 -12.36
C SER A 203 -17.36 2.60 -10.99
N SER A 204 -16.90 1.90 -9.96
CA SER A 204 -17.20 2.28 -8.57
C SER A 204 -16.29 3.39 -8.05
N ALA A 205 -15.23 3.73 -8.79
CA ALA A 205 -14.37 4.85 -8.46
C ALA A 205 -14.99 6.19 -8.89
N SER A 206 -14.53 7.25 -8.23
CA SER A 206 -14.79 8.66 -8.51
C SER A 206 -13.58 9.30 -9.18
N LEU A 207 -13.80 10.23 -10.11
CA LEU A 207 -12.71 11.02 -10.69
C LEU A 207 -12.01 11.84 -9.59
N PRO A 208 -10.66 11.88 -9.58
CA PRO A 208 -9.88 12.76 -8.71
C PRO A 208 -10.32 14.23 -8.73
N ASP A 209 -10.36 14.86 -7.57
CA ASP A 209 -10.45 16.31 -7.44
C ASP A 209 -9.06 16.97 -7.48
N ALA A 210 -9.03 18.30 -7.59
CA ALA A 210 -7.77 19.05 -7.63
C ALA A 210 -6.95 18.89 -6.35
N ALA A 211 -7.60 18.66 -5.21
CA ALA A 211 -6.92 18.46 -3.93
C ALA A 211 -6.14 17.14 -3.94
N PHE A 212 -6.76 16.05 -4.41
CA PHE A 212 -6.09 14.76 -4.56
C PHE A 212 -5.01 14.80 -5.64
N ALA A 213 -5.27 15.44 -6.80
CA ALA A 213 -4.25 15.58 -7.84
C ALA A 213 -2.97 16.28 -7.31
N GLY A 214 -3.13 17.32 -6.50
CA GLY A 214 -2.00 17.99 -5.85
C GLY A 214 -1.26 17.12 -4.82
N ARG A 215 -1.94 16.19 -4.15
CA ARG A 215 -1.30 15.20 -3.25
C ARG A 215 -0.56 14.12 -4.05
N TYR A 216 -1.22 13.59 -5.07
CA TYR A 216 -0.74 12.53 -5.95
C TYR A 216 0.57 12.87 -6.66
N GLY A 217 0.69 14.09 -7.18
CA GLY A 217 1.90 14.55 -7.88
C GLY A 217 2.95 15.22 -6.98
N ARG A 218 2.76 15.24 -5.66
CA ARG A 218 3.64 15.99 -4.75
C ARG A 218 5.05 15.42 -4.77
N GLY A 219 6.01 16.21 -5.23
CA GLY A 219 7.42 15.80 -5.29
C GLY A 219 7.75 14.82 -6.42
N GLU A 220 6.77 14.50 -7.27
CA GLU A 220 6.87 13.48 -8.30
C GLU A 220 6.75 14.13 -9.69
N LEU A 221 7.89 14.53 -10.26
CA LEU A 221 7.97 15.29 -11.51
C LEU A 221 7.34 14.57 -12.72
N PHE A 222 7.21 13.24 -12.64
CA PHE A 222 6.72 12.38 -13.72
C PHE A 222 5.46 11.60 -13.35
N ALA A 223 4.74 12.04 -12.31
CA ALA A 223 3.43 11.49 -12.00
C ALA A 223 2.46 11.77 -13.17
N PRO A 224 1.72 10.76 -13.67
CA PRO A 224 0.68 10.97 -14.67
C PRO A 224 -0.50 11.74 -14.04
N GLU A 225 -1.44 12.20 -14.86
CA GLU A 225 -2.70 12.70 -14.32
C GLU A 225 -3.47 11.55 -13.66
N PRO A 226 -3.93 11.69 -12.40
CA PRO A 226 -4.59 10.59 -11.72
C PRO A 226 -5.96 10.31 -12.33
N GLY A 227 -6.23 9.03 -12.61
CA GLY A 227 -7.53 8.55 -13.10
C GLY A 227 -8.42 7.93 -12.01
N LEU A 228 -9.47 7.24 -12.45
CA LEU A 228 -10.40 6.48 -11.59
C LEU A 228 -9.68 5.46 -10.70
N LEU A 229 -8.76 4.67 -11.27
CA LEU A 229 -8.01 3.68 -10.49
C LEU A 229 -7.10 4.34 -9.45
N ALA A 230 -6.55 5.53 -9.71
CA ALA A 230 -5.66 6.22 -8.78
C ALA A 230 -6.39 6.64 -7.50
N SER A 231 -7.59 7.22 -7.58
CA SER A 231 -8.37 7.59 -6.39
C SER A 231 -8.72 6.36 -5.55
N LEU A 232 -9.09 5.27 -6.20
CA LEU A 232 -9.47 4.04 -5.51
C LEU A 232 -8.26 3.28 -4.94
N THR A 233 -7.10 3.31 -5.61
CA THR A 233 -5.84 2.78 -5.07
C THR A 233 -5.41 3.54 -3.82
N TYR A 234 -5.57 4.86 -3.79
CA TYR A 234 -5.27 5.66 -2.61
C TYR A 234 -6.09 5.19 -1.42
N ASP A 235 -7.41 5.05 -1.58
CA ASP A 235 -8.30 4.57 -0.53
C ASP A 235 -7.97 3.14 -0.08
N ALA A 236 -7.79 2.20 -1.02
CA ALA A 236 -7.38 0.83 -0.70
C ALA A 236 -6.05 0.80 0.08
N THR A 237 -5.08 1.63 -0.31
CA THR A 237 -3.79 1.68 0.37
C THR A 237 -3.95 2.27 1.77
N ARG A 238 -4.71 3.37 1.95
CA ARG A 238 -5.00 3.92 3.29
C ARG A 238 -5.68 2.89 4.19
N MET A 239 -6.64 2.13 3.68
CA MET A 239 -7.28 1.03 4.41
C MET A 239 -6.28 -0.04 4.87
N ALA A 240 -5.38 -0.48 3.98
CA ALA A 240 -4.36 -1.46 4.30
C ALA A 240 -3.36 -0.93 5.34
N VAL A 241 -2.94 0.33 5.18
CA VAL A 241 -2.02 1.04 6.08
C VAL A 241 -2.62 1.20 7.47
N ASP A 242 -3.83 1.71 7.57
CA ASP A 242 -4.48 1.95 8.86
C ASP A 242 -4.74 0.63 9.60
N ALA A 243 -5.14 -0.42 8.88
CA ALA A 243 -5.29 -1.75 9.44
C ALA A 243 -3.94 -2.35 9.88
N ALA A 244 -2.87 -2.16 9.11
CA ALA A 244 -1.52 -2.60 9.46
C ALA A 244 -1.01 -1.90 10.72
N LEU A 245 -1.17 -0.58 10.82
CA LEU A 245 -0.79 0.21 12.00
C LEU A 245 -1.55 -0.24 13.26
N ALA A 246 -2.86 -0.50 13.13
CA ALA A 246 -3.67 -1.03 14.23
C ALA A 246 -3.26 -2.46 14.66
N SER A 247 -2.46 -3.16 13.84
CA SER A 247 -2.03 -4.54 14.09
C SER A 247 -0.61 -4.69 14.66
N LEU A 248 0.15 -3.61 14.82
CA LEU A 248 1.60 -3.69 15.12
C LEU A 248 1.93 -4.53 16.38
N ASP A 249 1.12 -4.39 17.43
CA ASP A 249 1.27 -5.11 18.71
C ASP A 249 0.61 -6.51 18.71
N ARG A 250 0.07 -6.97 17.59
CA ARG A 250 -0.64 -8.25 17.47
C ARG A 250 0.34 -9.35 17.08
N GLU A 251 0.19 -10.51 17.69
CA GLU A 251 0.99 -11.70 17.38
C GLU A 251 0.73 -12.20 15.94
N ASP A 252 -0.56 -12.34 15.57
CA ASP A 252 -0.97 -12.62 14.19
C ASP A 252 -1.47 -11.34 13.51
N ARG A 253 -0.54 -10.60 12.91
CA ARG A 253 -0.83 -9.33 12.22
C ARG A 253 -1.76 -9.54 11.02
N ARG A 254 -1.54 -10.56 10.20
CA ARG A 254 -2.33 -10.79 8.98
C ARG A 254 -3.79 -11.07 9.32
N ALA A 255 -4.06 -11.89 10.33
CA ALA A 255 -5.41 -12.13 10.81
C ALA A 255 -6.06 -10.86 11.39
N ALA A 256 -5.30 -10.05 12.15
CA ALA A 256 -5.78 -8.79 12.69
C ALA A 256 -6.13 -7.78 11.57
N VAL A 257 -5.26 -7.61 10.57
CA VAL A 257 -5.50 -6.74 9.40
C VAL A 257 -6.74 -7.21 8.63
N THR A 258 -6.85 -8.51 8.37
CA THR A 258 -8.02 -9.12 7.71
C THR A 258 -9.30 -8.76 8.46
N ASN A 259 -9.30 -8.94 9.79
CA ASN A 259 -10.48 -8.65 10.59
C ASN A 259 -10.84 -7.17 10.56
N THR A 260 -9.87 -6.27 10.69
CA THR A 260 -10.09 -4.82 10.63
C THR A 260 -10.72 -4.40 9.31
N ILE A 261 -10.21 -4.91 8.17
CA ILE A 261 -10.76 -4.60 6.85
C ILE A 261 -12.19 -5.18 6.71
N ARG A 262 -12.39 -6.43 7.12
CA ARG A 262 -13.67 -7.13 6.97
C ARG A 262 -14.81 -6.52 7.77
N THR A 263 -14.54 -6.08 9.01
CA THR A 263 -15.60 -5.57 9.91
C THR A 263 -15.65 -4.05 9.97
N GLY A 264 -14.63 -3.38 9.45
CA GLY A 264 -14.51 -1.93 9.49
C GLY A 264 -15.37 -1.23 8.45
N THR A 265 -15.41 0.10 8.59
CA THR A 265 -15.89 1.02 7.57
C THR A 265 -14.83 2.10 7.42
N TYR A 266 -14.44 2.37 6.19
CA TYR A 266 -13.44 3.36 5.84
C TYR A 266 -14.11 4.53 5.13
N GLU A 267 -13.76 5.75 5.50
CA GLU A 267 -14.23 6.97 4.85
C GLU A 267 -13.08 7.59 4.06
N GLY A 268 -13.24 7.69 2.74
CA GLY A 268 -12.18 8.15 1.85
C GLY A 268 -12.66 8.99 0.69
N LEU A 269 -11.82 9.06 -0.35
CA LEU A 269 -12.09 9.86 -1.56
C LEU A 269 -13.32 9.36 -2.32
N ASN A 270 -13.55 8.05 -2.29
CA ASN A 270 -14.66 7.39 -2.98
C ASN A 270 -15.90 7.21 -2.08
N GLY A 271 -15.92 7.83 -0.91
CA GLY A 271 -17.01 7.74 0.07
C GLY A 271 -16.78 6.64 1.11
N SER A 272 -17.89 6.10 1.62
CA SER A 272 -17.89 5.07 2.66
C SER A 272 -17.69 3.68 2.06
N ILE A 273 -16.63 2.98 2.51
CA ILE A 273 -16.22 1.66 2.03
C ILE A 273 -16.32 0.66 3.18
N ALA A 274 -17.20 -0.33 3.01
CA ALA A 274 -17.31 -1.51 3.87
C ALA A 274 -17.51 -2.74 2.98
N PHE A 275 -17.26 -3.94 3.50
CA PHE A 275 -17.36 -5.16 2.69
C PHE A 275 -18.49 -6.08 3.13
N GLU A 276 -19.14 -6.67 2.14
CA GLU A 276 -20.11 -7.76 2.29
C GLU A 276 -19.83 -8.78 1.19
N ASN A 277 -19.74 -10.07 1.56
CA ASN A 277 -19.41 -11.17 0.65
C ASN A 277 -18.15 -10.94 -0.21
N GLY A 278 -17.17 -10.19 0.31
CA GLY A 278 -15.92 -9.87 -0.38
C GLY A 278 -16.02 -8.73 -1.40
N TYR A 279 -17.17 -8.09 -1.56
CA TYR A 279 -17.36 -6.89 -2.39
C TYR A 279 -17.59 -5.65 -1.54
N TRP A 280 -17.30 -4.49 -2.11
CA TRP A 280 -17.67 -3.22 -1.50
C TRP A 280 -19.21 -3.13 -1.42
N ARG A 281 -19.72 -3.17 -0.18
CA ARG A 281 -21.14 -3.08 0.13
C ARG A 281 -21.70 -1.74 -0.31
N ASP A 282 -22.83 -1.77 -1.01
CA ASP A 282 -23.50 -0.60 -1.58
C ASP A 282 -22.59 0.25 -2.47
N ALA A 283 -21.59 -0.38 -3.11
CA ALA A 283 -20.66 0.33 -3.98
C ALA A 283 -21.40 1.12 -5.07
N PRO A 284 -21.02 2.38 -5.31
CA PRO A 284 -21.63 3.15 -6.38
C PRO A 284 -21.31 2.52 -7.74
N VAL A 285 -22.18 2.78 -8.71
CA VAL A 285 -21.88 2.56 -10.12
C VAL A 285 -21.96 3.91 -10.82
N ASN A 286 -20.82 4.59 -10.84
CA ASN A 286 -20.68 5.89 -11.49
C ASN A 286 -20.61 5.69 -13.01
N VAL A 287 -21.19 6.64 -13.74
CA VAL A 287 -21.25 6.62 -15.20
C VAL A 287 -20.52 7.84 -15.75
N TYR A 288 -19.60 7.58 -16.68
CA TYR A 288 -18.75 8.59 -17.30
C TYR A 288 -18.80 8.52 -18.82
N ARG A 289 -18.48 9.64 -19.46
CA ARG A 289 -18.32 9.79 -20.91
C ARG A 289 -17.09 10.63 -21.21
N TYR A 290 -16.64 10.57 -22.45
CA TYR A 290 -15.59 11.46 -22.94
C TYR A 290 -16.20 12.80 -23.41
N ASP A 291 -15.58 13.90 -23.03
CA ASP A 291 -15.88 15.24 -23.55
C ASP A 291 -15.24 15.48 -24.93
N GLU A 292 -15.43 16.67 -25.50
CA GLU A 292 -14.86 17.06 -26.80
C GLU A 292 -13.32 17.07 -26.83
N ASN A 293 -12.68 17.13 -25.66
CA ASN A 293 -11.22 17.11 -25.51
C ASN A 293 -10.68 15.70 -25.22
N GLY A 294 -11.54 14.67 -25.25
CA GLY A 294 -11.17 13.29 -24.92
C GLY A 294 -10.89 13.09 -23.43
N ARG A 295 -11.41 13.95 -22.55
CA ARG A 295 -11.32 13.80 -21.10
C ARG A 295 -12.55 13.09 -20.56
N LEU A 296 -12.33 12.22 -19.59
CA LEU A 296 -13.41 11.53 -18.91
C LEU A 296 -14.15 12.49 -17.97
N VAL A 297 -15.48 12.56 -18.07
CA VAL A 297 -16.36 13.41 -17.26
C VAL A 297 -17.56 12.61 -16.75
N ALA A 298 -18.00 12.90 -15.53
CA ALA A 298 -19.19 12.27 -14.95
C ALA A 298 -20.45 12.71 -15.71
N VAL A 299 -21.34 11.77 -16.02
CA VAL A 299 -22.57 12.08 -16.79
C VAL A 299 -23.48 13.07 -16.05
N GLN A 300 -23.50 13.05 -14.72
CA GLN A 300 -24.28 14.01 -13.94
C GLN A 300 -23.82 15.46 -14.17
N ASN A 301 -22.51 15.68 -14.39
CA ASN A 301 -21.93 16.99 -14.65
C ASN A 301 -22.23 17.51 -16.07
N LEU A 302 -22.58 16.63 -17.02
CA LEU A 302 -22.94 17.01 -18.39
C LEU A 302 -24.37 17.57 -18.50
N ILE A 303 -25.23 17.29 -17.52
CA ILE A 303 -26.62 17.81 -17.47
C ILE A 303 -26.62 19.25 -16.93
N GLU A 304 -25.70 19.58 -16.03
CA GLU A 304 -25.60 20.92 -15.42
C GLU A 304 -24.93 21.97 -16.33
N GLN A 305 -24.26 21.55 -17.42
CA GLN A 305 -23.55 22.44 -18.35
C GLN A 305 -24.32 22.72 -19.66
N ARG A 306 -25.59 22.28 -19.77
CA ARG A 306 -26.50 22.61 -20.88
C ARG A 306 -27.56 23.61 -20.45
#